data_AF-A0A8T3P7W0-F1
#
_entry.id   AF-A0A8T3P7W0-F1
#
_cell.length_a   1.000
_cell.length_b   1.000
_cell.length_c   1.000
_cell.angle_alpha   90.00
_cell.angle_beta   90.00
_cell.angle_gamma   90.00
#
_symmetry.space_group_name_H-M   'P 1'
#
loop_
_entity.id
_entity.type
_entity.pdbx_description
1 polymer ?
#
loop_
_entity_poly.entity_id
_entity_poly.type
_entity_poly.pdbx_seq_one_letter_code
_entity_poly.pdbx_strand_id
1 'polypeptide(L)'
;MTSRTGGAPGMSAALLRLAVTLALIYGGLAAGLTYWQVVEAQRLTTDPANPLVIAAARNAPRGRILDSAGTVLARNTRGPNGEPVRVYPFPDAAPVLGYKSLLFGTSGIERAYDPQLVGLQQFGPGGEVLRKFRSDPYRPQDVLLSIDMRLQARAMALLEGQRGAVVAIEPGTGRILALASNPSFDPNRLVDPEGGRAYLETLNQDPPESSRLINRATQGRYVPGSVFKIVTAIAGLGSGTIERDTTFESQPAEVDDGFLVQGFRIKDGHREAADRPPLNLIEATEISSNIYYAHVGLEVGGPTLIDWASRLGFGGTIPFELPTSPSQVTGGRNRR
;
A
#
# COMPACT_ATOMS: atom_id res chain seq x y z
N MET A 1 19.17 59.02 -75.08
CA MET A 1 18.15 59.48 -74.10
C MET A 1 16.83 58.86 -74.56
N THR A 2 16.12 57.99 -73.85
CA THR A 2 16.00 57.72 -72.40
C THR A 2 15.43 56.30 -72.22
N SER A 3 15.95 55.56 -71.25
CA SER A 3 15.44 54.25 -70.82
C SER A 3 14.09 54.39 -70.10
N ARG A 4 13.13 53.50 -70.40
CA ARG A 4 12.01 53.20 -69.49
C ARG A 4 11.98 51.70 -69.22
N THR A 5 12.57 51.33 -68.09
CA THR A 5 12.39 50.04 -67.43
C THR A 5 10.98 50.00 -66.81
N GLY A 6 10.08 49.24 -67.41
CA GLY A 6 8.78 48.91 -66.82
C GLY A 6 8.98 47.89 -65.70
N GLY A 7 9.06 48.37 -64.46
CA GLY A 7 9.12 47.53 -63.27
C GLY A 7 7.86 46.66 -63.15
N ALA A 8 8.05 45.41 -62.71
CA ALA A 8 6.96 44.49 -62.43
C ALA A 8 5.90 45.14 -61.51
N PRO A 9 4.60 44.94 -61.74
CA PRO A 9 3.57 45.53 -60.90
C PRO A 9 3.77 45.04 -59.46
N GLY A 10 4.05 45.99 -58.56
CA GLY A 10 4.25 45.72 -57.14
C GLY A 10 3.00 45.06 -56.56
N MET A 11 3.20 43.93 -55.86
CA MET A 11 2.15 43.23 -55.14
C MET A 11 1.36 44.23 -54.30
N SER A 12 0.04 44.30 -54.47
CA SER A 12 -0.76 45.29 -53.75
C SER A 12 -0.59 45.08 -52.24
N ALA A 13 -0.45 46.16 -51.47
CA ALA A 13 -0.24 46.07 -50.02
C ALA A 13 -1.35 45.26 -49.31
N ALA A 14 -2.54 45.19 -49.91
CA ALA A 14 -3.64 44.34 -49.46
C ALA A 14 -3.35 42.84 -49.64
N LEU A 15 -2.81 42.42 -50.80
CA LEU A 15 -2.41 41.03 -51.06
C LEU A 15 -1.27 40.60 -50.14
N LEU A 16 -0.30 41.48 -49.89
CA LEU A 16 0.82 41.18 -48.99
C LEU A 16 0.36 40.99 -47.55
N ARG A 17 -0.55 41.86 -47.05
CA ARG A 17 -1.14 41.73 -45.71
C ARG A 17 -1.94 40.44 -45.57
N LEU A 18 -2.73 40.07 -46.59
CA LEU A 18 -3.48 38.82 -46.58
C LEU A 18 -2.54 37.60 -46.54
N ALA A 19 -1.48 37.60 -47.35
CA ALA A 19 -0.50 36.51 -47.37
C ALA A 19 0.22 36.35 -46.03
N VAL A 20 0.61 37.47 -45.39
CA VAL A 20 1.24 37.45 -44.06
C VAL A 20 0.26 36.93 -43.01
N THR A 21 -0.99 37.40 -43.01
CA THR A 21 -2.01 36.92 -42.06
C THR A 21 -2.25 35.42 -42.22
N LEU A 22 -2.38 34.93 -43.45
CA LEU A 22 -2.55 33.49 -43.70
C LEU A 22 -1.32 32.68 -43.28
N ALA A 23 -0.11 33.18 -43.54
CA ALA A 23 1.13 32.54 -43.11
C ALA A 23 1.25 32.45 -41.58
N LEU A 24 0.84 33.51 -40.87
CA LEU A 24 0.80 33.52 -39.40
C LEU A 24 -0.24 32.53 -38.85
N ILE A 25 -1.43 32.46 -39.46
CA ILE A 25 -2.46 31.48 -39.08
C ILE A 25 -1.95 30.05 -39.31
N TYR A 26 -1.37 29.78 -40.49
CA TYR A 26 -0.86 28.45 -40.82
C TYR A 26 0.34 28.06 -39.94
N GLY A 27 1.22 29.01 -39.64
CA GLY A 27 2.31 28.83 -38.69
C GLY A 27 1.81 28.52 -37.28
N GLY A 28 0.77 29.22 -36.82
CA GLY A 28 0.11 28.94 -35.54
C GLY A 28 -0.52 27.54 -35.49
N LEU A 29 -1.23 27.14 -36.55
CA LEU A 29 -1.80 25.79 -36.67
C LEU A 29 -0.72 24.70 -36.70
N ALA A 30 0.36 24.90 -37.45
CA ALA A 30 1.47 23.97 -37.54
C ALA A 30 2.21 23.83 -36.20
N ALA A 31 2.43 24.94 -35.49
CA ALA A 31 3.01 24.94 -34.14
C ALA A 31 2.11 24.20 -33.14
N GLY A 32 0.80 24.44 -33.19
CA GLY A 32 -0.19 23.73 -32.38
C GLY A 32 -0.20 22.22 -32.65
N LEU A 33 -0.22 21.80 -33.92
CA LEU A 33 -0.14 20.39 -34.30
C LEU A 33 1.16 19.74 -33.82
N THR A 34 2.29 20.42 -33.99
CA THR A 34 3.60 19.93 -33.54
C THR A 34 3.63 19.77 -32.02
N TYR A 35 3.06 20.72 -31.27
CA TYR A 35 2.94 20.63 -29.83
C TYR A 35 2.15 19.37 -29.41
N TRP A 36 0.97 19.15 -29.99
CA TRP A 36 0.16 17.96 -29.67
C TRP A 36 0.78 16.64 -30.14
N GLN A 37 1.47 16.63 -31.30
CA GLN A 37 2.03 15.42 -31.90
C GLN A 37 3.42 15.04 -31.40
N VAL A 38 4.16 15.96 -30.79
CA VAL A 38 5.55 15.73 -30.35
C VAL A 38 5.71 15.92 -28.85
N VAL A 39 5.21 17.04 -28.31
CA VAL A 39 5.37 17.36 -26.88
C VAL A 39 4.36 16.56 -26.05
N GLU A 40 3.08 16.61 -26.46
CA GLU A 40 1.99 16.02 -25.68
C GLU A 40 1.66 14.58 -26.10
N ALA A 41 2.20 14.11 -27.23
CA ALA A 41 1.88 12.80 -27.78
C ALA A 41 2.18 11.65 -26.84
N GLN A 42 3.29 11.70 -26.08
CA GLN A 42 3.58 10.67 -25.09
C GLN A 42 2.52 10.63 -23.98
N ARG A 43 2.03 11.79 -23.49
CA ARG A 43 0.97 11.81 -22.48
C ARG A 43 -0.35 11.31 -23.04
N LEU A 44 -0.75 11.75 -24.24
CA LEU A 44 -2.03 11.35 -24.86
C LEU A 44 -2.08 9.87 -25.26
N THR A 45 -0.96 9.31 -25.70
CA THR A 45 -0.87 7.89 -26.11
C THR A 45 -0.77 6.92 -24.92
N THR A 46 -0.44 7.42 -23.73
CA THR A 46 -0.41 6.65 -22.48
C THR A 46 -1.56 6.96 -21.54
N ASP A 47 -2.43 7.91 -21.90
CA ASP A 47 -3.57 8.32 -21.10
C ASP A 47 -4.50 7.11 -20.84
N PRO A 48 -4.83 6.79 -19.57
CA PRO A 48 -5.76 5.73 -19.23
C PRO A 48 -7.16 5.88 -19.85
N ALA A 49 -7.56 7.11 -20.21
CA ALA A 49 -8.83 7.40 -20.89
C ALA A 49 -8.75 7.20 -22.42
N ASN A 50 -7.57 6.92 -22.99
CA ASN A 50 -7.41 6.72 -24.42
C ASN A 50 -8.09 5.40 -24.86
N PRO A 51 -9.03 5.43 -25.82
CA PRO A 51 -9.72 4.23 -26.31
C PRO A 51 -8.76 3.13 -26.81
N LEU A 52 -7.62 3.50 -27.39
CA LEU A 52 -6.62 2.55 -27.88
C LEU A 52 -5.87 1.87 -26.73
N VAL A 53 -5.59 2.61 -25.65
CA VAL A 53 -4.98 2.05 -24.43
C VAL A 53 -5.95 1.10 -23.75
N ILE A 54 -7.23 1.49 -23.65
CA ILE A 54 -8.30 0.65 -23.11
C ILE A 54 -8.48 -0.62 -23.95
N ALA A 55 -8.49 -0.50 -25.28
CA ALA A 55 -8.60 -1.65 -26.19
C ALA A 55 -7.39 -2.60 -26.07
N ALA A 56 -6.17 -2.06 -25.95
CA ALA A 56 -4.98 -2.86 -25.72
C ALA A 56 -5.00 -3.55 -24.35
N ALA A 57 -5.39 -2.84 -23.28
CA ALA A 57 -5.49 -3.38 -21.92
C ALA A 57 -6.62 -4.42 -21.76
N ARG A 58 -7.64 -4.35 -22.61
CA ARG A 58 -8.75 -5.31 -22.64
C ARG A 58 -8.29 -6.70 -23.07
N ASN A 59 -7.40 -6.79 -24.06
CA ASN A 59 -6.93 -8.05 -24.62
C ASN A 59 -5.50 -8.42 -24.18
N ALA A 60 -4.86 -7.59 -23.35
CA ALA A 60 -3.52 -7.84 -22.87
C ALA A 60 -3.46 -9.18 -22.11
N PRO A 61 -2.52 -10.08 -22.46
CA PRO A 61 -2.33 -11.30 -21.70
C PRO A 61 -1.81 -10.94 -20.30
N ARG A 62 -2.20 -11.74 -19.31
CA ARG A 62 -1.83 -11.50 -17.91
C ARG A 62 -1.48 -12.80 -17.22
N GLY A 63 -0.33 -12.81 -16.54
CA GLY A 63 0.17 -13.95 -15.79
C GLY A 63 -0.72 -14.34 -14.63
N ARG A 64 -0.53 -15.56 -14.14
CA ARG A 64 -1.22 -16.11 -12.97
C ARG A 64 -0.58 -15.59 -11.70
N ILE A 65 -1.36 -15.51 -10.63
CA ILE A 65 -0.82 -15.36 -9.27
C ILE A 65 -0.98 -16.69 -8.56
N LEU A 66 0.07 -17.16 -7.92
CA LEU A 66 0.19 -18.47 -7.31
C LEU A 66 0.52 -18.30 -5.82
N ASP A 67 -0.01 -19.16 -4.97
CA ASP A 67 0.45 -19.29 -3.58
C ASP A 67 1.79 -20.05 -3.51
N SER A 68 2.35 -20.18 -2.31
CA SER A 68 3.63 -20.86 -2.08
C SER A 68 3.64 -22.35 -2.48
N ALA A 69 2.48 -22.99 -2.59
CA ALA A 69 2.33 -24.37 -3.03
C ALA A 69 2.00 -24.50 -4.54
N GLY A 70 1.90 -23.38 -5.26
CA GLY A 70 1.54 -23.35 -6.68
C GLY A 70 0.03 -23.35 -6.95
N THR A 71 -0.80 -23.16 -5.92
CA THR A 71 -2.25 -23.00 -6.06
C THR A 71 -2.55 -21.69 -6.79
N VAL A 72 -3.37 -21.75 -7.84
CA VAL A 72 -3.71 -20.55 -8.64
C VAL A 72 -4.71 -19.67 -7.88
N LEU A 73 -4.25 -18.50 -7.48
CA LEU A 73 -5.03 -17.49 -6.74
C LEU A 73 -5.68 -16.45 -7.66
N ALA A 74 -5.08 -16.17 -8.82
CA ALA A 74 -5.66 -15.32 -9.85
C ALA A 74 -5.29 -15.82 -11.25
N ARG A 75 -6.26 -15.83 -12.17
CA ARG A 75 -6.06 -16.24 -13.57
C ARG A 75 -7.05 -15.56 -14.51
N ASN A 76 -6.77 -15.58 -15.80
CA ASN A 76 -7.73 -15.14 -16.81
C ASN A 76 -8.58 -16.34 -17.28
N THR A 77 -9.87 -16.11 -17.49
CA THR A 77 -10.79 -17.02 -18.18
C THR A 77 -11.45 -16.29 -19.36
N ARG A 78 -12.05 -17.02 -20.30
CA ARG A 78 -12.81 -16.39 -21.38
C ARG A 78 -14.21 -16.03 -20.89
N GLY A 79 -14.59 -14.76 -21.01
CA GLY A 79 -15.95 -14.29 -20.75
C GLY A 79 -16.91 -14.64 -21.89
N PRO A 80 -18.21 -14.32 -21.75
CA PRO A 80 -19.25 -14.61 -22.74
C PRO A 80 -18.94 -14.05 -24.15
N ASN A 81 -18.29 -12.88 -24.20
CA ASN A 81 -17.93 -12.19 -25.45
C ASN A 81 -16.55 -12.61 -25.99
N GLY A 82 -15.92 -13.64 -25.41
CA GLY A 82 -14.58 -14.11 -25.78
C GLY A 82 -13.42 -13.29 -25.20
N GLU A 83 -13.72 -12.18 -24.52
CA GLU A 83 -12.75 -11.30 -23.86
C GLU A 83 -12.15 -11.95 -22.59
N PRO A 84 -10.88 -11.68 -22.23
CA PRO A 84 -10.29 -12.24 -21.02
C PRO A 84 -10.82 -11.55 -19.76
N VAL A 85 -11.43 -12.32 -18.87
CA VAL A 85 -11.95 -11.91 -17.57
C VAL A 85 -11.01 -12.40 -16.47
N ARG A 86 -10.65 -11.54 -15.53
CA ARG A 86 -9.81 -11.91 -14.38
C ARG A 86 -10.67 -12.61 -13.32
N VAL A 87 -10.27 -13.80 -12.89
CA VAL A 87 -10.98 -14.61 -11.89
C VAL A 87 -10.06 -14.91 -10.72
N TYR A 88 -10.63 -14.78 -9.52
CA TYR A 88 -10.02 -15.06 -8.23
C TYR A 88 -10.75 -16.22 -7.57
N PRO A 89 -10.23 -17.46 -7.65
CA PRO A 89 -10.92 -18.63 -7.11
C PRO A 89 -11.09 -18.60 -5.57
N PHE A 90 -10.28 -17.81 -4.87
CA PHE A 90 -10.28 -17.70 -3.41
C PHE A 90 -10.49 -16.24 -2.99
N PRO A 91 -11.74 -15.81 -2.70
CA PRO A 91 -12.03 -14.47 -2.21
C PRO A 91 -11.28 -14.10 -0.92
N ASP A 92 -10.95 -15.08 -0.08
CA ASP A 92 -10.16 -14.91 1.16
C ASP A 92 -8.76 -14.32 0.93
N ALA A 93 -8.25 -14.38 -0.30
CA ALA A 93 -6.98 -13.78 -0.69
C ALA A 93 -7.11 -12.30 -1.10
N ALA A 94 -8.33 -11.73 -1.17
CA ALA A 94 -8.57 -10.36 -1.60
C ALA A 94 -7.74 -9.28 -0.86
N PRO A 95 -7.52 -9.36 0.47
CA PRO A 95 -6.67 -8.39 1.17
C PRO A 95 -5.22 -8.34 0.65
N VAL A 96 -4.73 -9.45 0.09
CA VAL A 96 -3.40 -9.57 -0.52
C VAL A 96 -3.46 -9.19 -2.00
N LEU A 97 -4.31 -9.88 -2.75
CA LEU A 97 -4.31 -9.81 -4.21
C LEU A 97 -4.82 -8.46 -4.72
N GLY A 98 -5.79 -7.88 -4.02
CA GLY A 98 -6.59 -6.79 -4.54
C GLY A 98 -7.48 -7.26 -5.68
N TYR A 99 -7.59 -6.43 -6.72
CA TYR A 99 -8.37 -6.71 -7.92
C TYR A 99 -7.72 -6.09 -9.17
N LYS A 100 -8.19 -6.51 -10.33
CA LYS A 100 -7.92 -5.93 -11.65
C LYS A 100 -9.25 -5.77 -12.36
N SER A 101 -9.71 -4.54 -12.50
CA SER A 101 -10.95 -4.20 -13.19
C SER A 101 -10.64 -3.26 -14.35
N LEU A 102 -11.33 -3.45 -15.48
CA LEU A 102 -11.25 -2.48 -16.59
C LEU A 102 -11.87 -1.13 -16.22
N LEU A 103 -12.81 -1.12 -15.26
CA LEU A 103 -13.51 0.09 -14.83
C LEU A 103 -12.79 0.82 -13.69
N PHE A 104 -12.13 0.07 -12.81
CA PHE A 104 -11.60 0.60 -11.54
C PHE A 104 -10.08 0.46 -11.38
N GLY A 105 -9.38 -0.02 -12.40
CA GLY A 105 -7.93 -0.21 -12.37
C GLY A 105 -7.50 -1.42 -11.53
N THR A 106 -6.30 -1.33 -10.95
CA THR A 106 -5.66 -2.42 -10.18
C THR A 106 -5.40 -2.03 -8.73
N SER A 107 -5.39 -3.01 -7.83
CA SER A 107 -5.05 -2.84 -6.41
C SER A 107 -4.22 -4.03 -5.90
N GLY A 108 -3.70 -3.96 -4.66
CA GLY A 108 -2.95 -5.07 -4.06
C GLY A 108 -1.74 -5.55 -4.89
N ILE A 109 -1.48 -6.86 -4.85
CA ILE A 109 -0.46 -7.53 -5.68
C ILE A 109 -0.73 -7.33 -7.17
N GLU A 110 -1.98 -7.27 -7.61
CA GLU A 110 -2.32 -7.00 -9.01
C GLU A 110 -1.74 -5.65 -9.48
N ARG A 111 -1.71 -4.64 -8.62
CA ARG A 111 -1.07 -3.36 -8.94
C ARG A 111 0.45 -3.39 -8.74
N ALA A 112 0.92 -4.00 -7.66
CA ALA A 112 2.35 -4.02 -7.33
C ALA A 112 3.19 -4.73 -8.38
N TYR A 113 2.65 -5.81 -8.98
CA TYR A 113 3.32 -6.58 -10.02
C TYR A 113 2.67 -6.43 -11.40
N ASP A 114 1.94 -5.33 -11.64
CA ASP A 114 1.27 -5.09 -12.92
C ASP A 114 2.22 -5.20 -14.14
N PRO A 115 3.44 -4.62 -14.12
CA PRO A 115 4.37 -4.74 -15.25
C PRO A 115 4.79 -6.18 -15.54
N GLN A 116 5.05 -6.98 -14.50
CA GLN A 116 5.45 -8.38 -14.61
C GLN A 116 4.28 -9.25 -15.09
N LEU A 117 3.09 -9.02 -14.54
CA LEU A 117 1.88 -9.75 -14.89
C LEU A 117 1.48 -9.51 -16.35
N VAL A 118 1.55 -8.28 -16.85
CA VAL A 118 1.30 -7.98 -18.28
C VAL A 118 2.47 -8.43 -19.16
N GLY A 119 3.67 -8.52 -18.60
CA GLY A 119 4.87 -8.86 -19.36
C GLY A 119 5.47 -7.69 -20.11
N LEU A 120 5.20 -6.46 -19.65
CA LEU A 120 5.88 -5.25 -20.07
C LEU A 120 7.21 -5.21 -19.34
N GLN A 121 8.20 -6.01 -19.77
CA GLN A 121 9.56 -5.84 -19.26
C GLN A 121 10.00 -4.40 -19.52
N GLN A 122 10.45 -3.72 -18.45
CA GLN A 122 11.01 -2.38 -18.48
C GLN A 122 12.18 -2.36 -19.47
N PHE A 123 11.95 -1.84 -20.67
CA PHE A 123 13.05 -1.32 -21.46
C PHE A 123 13.24 0.12 -21.00
N GLY A 124 14.46 0.48 -20.59
CA GLY A 124 14.82 1.83 -20.20
C GLY A 124 14.52 2.87 -21.29
N PRO A 125 14.80 4.17 -21.02
CA PRO A 125 14.56 5.23 -21.98
C PRO A 125 15.28 4.91 -23.31
N GLY A 126 14.53 4.60 -24.37
CA GLY A 126 15.06 4.14 -25.67
C GLY A 126 14.47 2.83 -26.20
N GLY A 127 13.74 2.06 -25.39
CA GLY A 127 13.11 0.79 -25.80
C GLY A 127 11.88 0.92 -26.71
N GLU A 128 11.28 2.10 -26.83
CA GLU A 128 10.06 2.32 -27.62
C GLU A 128 10.26 2.08 -29.13
N VAL A 129 11.47 2.29 -29.66
CA VAL A 129 11.76 2.09 -31.09
C VAL A 129 11.84 0.60 -31.45
N LEU A 130 12.30 -0.25 -30.53
CA LEU A 130 12.33 -1.71 -30.69
C LEU A 130 10.94 -2.35 -30.58
N ARG A 131 9.92 -1.61 -30.09
CA ARG A 131 8.52 -2.05 -29.97
C ARG A 131 7.87 -2.33 -31.33
N LYS A 132 8.33 -1.69 -32.40
CA LYS A 132 7.76 -1.82 -33.76
C LYS A 132 8.25 -3.06 -34.53
N PHE A 133 9.26 -3.78 -34.04
CA PHE A 133 9.91 -4.87 -34.76
C PHE A 133 9.74 -6.26 -34.12
N ARG A 134 8.95 -6.38 -33.03
CA ARG A 134 8.62 -7.69 -32.44
C ARG A 134 7.15 -8.05 -32.67
N SER A 135 6.91 -9.29 -33.06
CA SER A 135 5.60 -9.87 -33.37
C SER A 135 4.72 -10.16 -32.15
N ASP A 136 5.31 -10.25 -30.94
CA ASP A 136 4.58 -10.35 -29.68
C ASP A 136 5.29 -9.53 -28.59
N PRO A 137 4.79 -8.33 -28.23
CA PRO A 137 5.42 -7.46 -27.25
C PRO A 137 5.15 -7.91 -25.80
N TYR A 138 4.25 -8.87 -25.58
CA TYR A 138 3.85 -9.28 -24.23
C TYR A 138 4.50 -10.60 -23.84
N ARG A 139 5.16 -10.62 -22.68
CA ARG A 139 5.69 -11.85 -22.07
C ARG A 139 5.22 -11.95 -20.62
N PRO A 140 3.92 -12.24 -20.40
CA PRO A 140 3.34 -12.27 -19.05
C PRO A 140 4.10 -13.25 -18.18
N GLN A 141 4.42 -12.84 -16.96
CA GLN A 141 5.06 -13.68 -15.96
C GLN A 141 4.08 -14.01 -14.86
N ASP A 142 4.16 -15.25 -14.38
CA ASP A 142 3.44 -15.66 -13.18
C ASP A 142 4.15 -15.12 -11.94
N VAL A 143 3.36 -14.73 -10.94
CA VAL A 143 3.87 -14.26 -9.64
C VAL A 143 3.63 -15.36 -8.60
N LEU A 144 4.71 -15.84 -7.98
CA LEU A 144 4.67 -16.81 -6.88
C LEU A 144 4.77 -16.06 -5.55
N LEU A 145 3.73 -16.15 -4.72
CA LEU A 145 3.68 -15.50 -3.41
C LEU A 145 4.22 -16.40 -2.30
N SER A 146 4.61 -15.80 -1.18
CA SER A 146 4.94 -16.54 0.04
C SER A 146 3.72 -17.00 0.85
N ILE A 147 2.52 -16.55 0.47
CA ILE A 147 1.26 -16.90 1.13
C ILE A 147 1.05 -18.42 1.10
N ASP A 148 0.65 -19.00 2.23
CA ASP A 148 0.05 -20.33 2.28
C ASP A 148 -1.46 -20.15 2.33
N MET A 149 -2.16 -20.57 1.26
CA MET A 149 -3.60 -20.33 1.15
C MET A 149 -4.40 -21.03 2.27
N ARG A 150 -3.88 -22.12 2.86
CA ARG A 150 -4.52 -22.80 3.99
C ARG A 150 -4.44 -21.94 5.25
N LEU A 151 -3.29 -21.33 5.51
CA LEU A 151 -3.14 -20.38 6.63
C LEU A 151 -3.96 -19.12 6.41
N GLN A 152 -3.97 -18.57 5.19
CA GLN A 152 -4.77 -17.41 4.83
C GLN A 152 -6.27 -17.66 5.06
N ALA A 153 -6.81 -18.76 4.51
CA ALA A 153 -8.22 -19.13 4.68
C ALA A 153 -8.57 -19.37 6.16
N ARG A 154 -7.68 -20.04 6.91
CA ARG A 154 -7.88 -20.24 8.36
C ARG A 154 -7.92 -18.92 9.12
N ALA A 155 -7.04 -17.97 8.79
CA ALA A 155 -7.01 -16.65 9.41
C ALA A 155 -8.28 -15.84 9.09
N MET A 156 -8.75 -15.89 7.83
CA MET A 156 -10.00 -15.25 7.42
C MET A 156 -11.22 -15.86 8.15
N ALA A 157 -11.29 -17.18 8.25
CA ALA A 157 -12.37 -17.86 8.99
C ALA A 157 -12.39 -17.54 10.48
N LEU A 158 -11.22 -17.41 11.12
CA LEU A 158 -11.12 -16.99 12.52
C LEU A 158 -11.56 -15.54 12.76
N LEU A 159 -11.45 -14.69 11.73
CA LEU A 159 -11.91 -13.30 11.76
C LEU A 159 -13.38 -13.15 11.36
N GLU A 160 -14.08 -14.22 10.96
CA GLU A 160 -15.47 -14.12 10.50
C GLU A 160 -16.36 -13.50 11.58
N GLY A 161 -17.21 -12.55 11.18
CA GLY A 161 -18.05 -11.78 12.11
C GLY A 161 -17.29 -10.78 12.99
N GLN A 162 -15.95 -10.75 12.93
CA GLN A 162 -15.11 -9.88 13.75
C GLN A 162 -14.31 -8.90 12.90
N ARG A 163 -14.29 -7.62 13.31
CA ARG A 163 -13.41 -6.64 12.69
C ARG A 163 -11.98 -6.85 13.19
N GLY A 164 -11.04 -7.11 12.29
CA GLY A 164 -9.66 -7.33 12.68
C GLY A 164 -8.73 -7.65 11.52
N ALA A 165 -7.50 -8.03 11.86
CA ALA A 165 -6.49 -8.45 10.92
C ALA A 165 -5.57 -9.48 11.58
N VAL A 166 -4.95 -10.34 10.76
CA VAL A 166 -3.95 -11.32 11.21
C VAL A 166 -2.78 -11.29 10.24
N VAL A 167 -1.57 -11.24 10.78
CA VAL A 167 -0.33 -11.39 10.02
C VAL A 167 0.41 -12.60 10.56
N ALA A 168 0.73 -13.55 9.68
CA ALA A 168 1.65 -14.64 9.98
C ALA A 168 2.93 -14.43 9.17
N ILE A 169 4.07 -14.37 9.86
CA ILE A 169 5.39 -14.11 9.27
C ILE A 169 6.34 -15.23 9.64
N GLU A 170 7.22 -15.61 8.71
CA GLU A 170 8.40 -16.42 8.99
C GLU A 170 9.55 -15.49 9.42
N PRO A 171 9.94 -15.44 10.70
CA PRO A 171 10.87 -14.42 11.19
C PRO A 171 12.27 -14.49 10.57
N GLY A 172 12.74 -15.70 10.24
CA GLY A 172 14.08 -15.91 9.69
C GLY A 172 14.26 -15.39 8.26
N THR A 173 13.17 -15.25 7.50
CA THR A 173 13.21 -14.84 6.08
C THR A 173 12.43 -13.56 5.81
N GLY A 174 11.54 -13.15 6.73
CA GLY A 174 10.59 -12.07 6.53
C GLY A 174 9.40 -12.44 5.62
N ARG A 175 9.28 -13.69 5.18
CA ARG A 175 8.18 -14.14 4.31
C ARG A 175 6.84 -14.01 5.03
N ILE A 176 5.88 -13.37 4.38
CA ILE A 176 4.50 -13.30 4.87
C ILE A 176 3.75 -14.56 4.43
N LEU A 177 3.29 -15.34 5.39
CA LEU A 177 2.58 -16.60 5.16
C LEU A 177 1.06 -16.39 5.11
N ALA A 178 0.55 -15.40 5.84
CA ALA A 178 -0.84 -14.96 5.78
C ALA A 178 -0.94 -13.46 6.10
N LEU A 179 -1.82 -12.77 5.41
CA LEU A 179 -2.14 -11.35 5.59
C LEU A 179 -3.65 -11.18 5.45
N ALA A 180 -4.36 -11.50 6.53
CA ALA A 180 -5.82 -11.49 6.59
C ALA A 180 -6.34 -10.14 7.09
N SER A 181 -7.48 -9.70 6.56
CA SER A 181 -8.17 -8.49 6.99
C SER A 181 -9.68 -8.67 6.85
N ASN A 182 -10.42 -8.33 7.90
CA ASN A 182 -11.88 -8.43 7.93
C ASN A 182 -12.52 -7.15 8.53
N PRO A 183 -13.66 -6.65 8.01
CA PRO A 183 -14.39 -7.08 6.81
C PRO A 183 -13.56 -7.02 5.51
N SER A 184 -13.84 -7.96 4.58
CA SER A 184 -13.22 -8.02 3.24
C SER A 184 -14.27 -7.94 2.13
N PHE A 185 -13.83 -8.01 0.87
CA PHE A 185 -14.68 -7.92 -0.33
C PHE A 185 -14.40 -9.08 -1.29
N ASP A 186 -15.35 -9.34 -2.20
CA ASP A 186 -15.15 -10.29 -3.29
C ASP A 186 -14.60 -9.55 -4.53
N PRO A 187 -13.35 -9.80 -4.94
CA PRO A 187 -12.75 -9.12 -6.07
C PRO A 187 -13.44 -9.48 -7.38
N ASN A 188 -14.05 -10.66 -7.51
CA ASN A 188 -14.76 -11.06 -8.73
C ASN A 188 -15.97 -10.14 -9.01
N ARG A 189 -16.63 -9.66 -7.96
CA ARG A 189 -17.74 -8.70 -8.08
C ARG A 189 -17.30 -7.32 -8.58
N LEU A 190 -16.03 -6.94 -8.40
CA LEU A 190 -15.46 -5.70 -8.96
C LEU A 190 -14.95 -5.86 -10.40
N VAL A 191 -14.67 -7.09 -10.82
CA VAL A 191 -14.31 -7.40 -12.21
C VAL A 191 -15.55 -7.40 -13.11
N ASP A 192 -16.71 -7.76 -12.56
CA ASP A 192 -17.98 -7.80 -13.28
C ASP A 192 -18.33 -6.45 -13.95
N PRO A 193 -18.40 -6.38 -15.30
CA PRO A 193 -18.75 -5.17 -16.01
C PRO A 193 -20.16 -4.64 -15.72
N GLU A 194 -21.10 -5.52 -15.38
CA GLU A 194 -22.51 -5.15 -15.19
C GLU A 194 -22.79 -4.72 -13.74
N GLY A 195 -22.41 -5.55 -12.76
CA GLY A 195 -22.66 -5.32 -11.34
C GLY A 195 -21.55 -4.55 -10.60
N GLY A 196 -20.36 -4.41 -11.19
CA GLY A 196 -19.19 -3.90 -10.48
C GLY A 196 -19.32 -2.46 -9.97
N ARG A 197 -20.01 -1.58 -10.70
CA ARG A 197 -20.27 -0.20 -10.25
C ARG A 197 -21.15 -0.17 -9.01
N ALA A 198 -22.28 -0.88 -9.05
CA ALA A 198 -23.19 -0.96 -7.91
C ALA A 198 -22.49 -1.58 -6.70
N TYR A 199 -21.68 -2.62 -6.91
CA TYR A 199 -20.92 -3.23 -5.81
C TYR A 199 -19.89 -2.26 -5.21
N LEU A 200 -19.11 -1.56 -6.04
CA LEU A 200 -18.15 -0.56 -5.57
C LEU A 200 -18.84 0.56 -4.79
N GLU A 201 -20.03 1.00 -5.23
CA GLU A 201 -20.83 1.98 -4.49
C GLU A 201 -21.18 1.48 -3.08
N THR A 202 -21.55 0.20 -2.92
CA THR A 202 -21.75 -0.37 -1.58
C THR A 202 -20.47 -0.40 -0.75
N LEU A 203 -19.30 -0.63 -1.36
CA LEU A 203 -18.01 -0.63 -0.65
C LEU A 203 -17.62 0.79 -0.20
N ASN A 204 -17.93 1.80 -1.00
CA ASN A 204 -17.64 3.21 -0.69
C ASN A 204 -18.60 3.79 0.37
N GLN A 205 -19.76 3.16 0.59
CA GLN A 205 -20.69 3.51 1.65
C GLN A 205 -20.33 2.87 3.00
N ASP A 206 -19.38 1.93 3.04
CA ASP A 206 -18.92 1.35 4.30
C ASP A 206 -18.32 2.45 5.20
N PRO A 207 -18.69 2.53 6.49
CA PRO A 207 -18.08 3.50 7.38
C PRO A 207 -16.59 3.16 7.60
N PRO A 208 -15.71 4.16 7.83
CA PRO A 208 -14.26 3.98 7.82
C PRO A 208 -13.75 2.82 8.69
N GLU A 209 -14.35 2.62 9.86
CA GLU A 209 -14.02 1.56 10.80
C GLU A 209 -14.33 0.16 10.25
N SER A 210 -15.34 0.01 9.39
CA SER A 210 -15.77 -1.27 8.81
C SER A 210 -15.51 -1.40 7.32
N SER A 211 -14.83 -0.42 6.71
CA SER A 211 -14.48 -0.41 5.28
C SER A 211 -13.87 -1.73 4.84
N ARG A 212 -14.45 -2.35 3.83
CA ARG A 212 -13.96 -3.60 3.23
C ARG A 212 -12.74 -3.38 2.34
N LEU A 213 -12.52 -2.16 1.84
CA LEU A 213 -11.41 -1.82 0.94
C LEU A 213 -10.08 -1.56 1.68
N ILE A 214 -10.12 -1.35 3.00
CA ILE A 214 -8.94 -1.08 3.81
C ILE A 214 -8.31 -2.40 4.25
N ASN A 215 -7.04 -2.61 3.89
CA ASN A 215 -6.25 -3.68 4.48
C ASN A 215 -5.80 -3.27 5.88
N ARG A 216 -6.53 -3.75 6.89
CA ARG A 216 -6.29 -3.44 8.31
C ARG A 216 -4.93 -3.89 8.81
N ALA A 217 -4.34 -4.93 8.22
CA ALA A 217 -3.04 -5.44 8.63
C ALA A 217 -1.90 -4.46 8.32
N THR A 218 -2.00 -3.71 7.22
CA THR A 218 -0.91 -2.83 6.76
C THR A 218 -1.25 -1.34 6.87
N GLN A 219 -2.52 -0.98 6.73
CA GLN A 219 -2.95 0.43 6.68
C GLN A 219 -3.62 0.89 7.98
N GLY A 220 -4.06 -0.05 8.83
CA GLY A 220 -4.68 0.25 10.11
C GLY A 220 -3.68 0.79 11.12
N ARG A 221 -4.12 1.76 11.94
CA ARG A 221 -3.37 2.26 13.10
C ARG A 221 -4.14 1.93 14.37
N TYR A 222 -3.52 1.14 15.23
CA TYR A 222 -4.12 0.65 16.47
C TYR A 222 -3.22 0.98 17.64
N VAL A 223 -3.82 1.23 18.80
CA VAL A 223 -3.06 1.35 20.06
C VAL A 223 -2.52 -0.04 20.39
N PRO A 224 -1.19 -0.24 20.51
CA PRO A 224 -0.61 -1.57 20.70
C PRO A 224 -0.94 -2.17 22.08
N GLY A 225 -1.24 -1.36 23.10
CA GLY A 225 -1.47 -1.85 24.45
C GLY A 225 -0.26 -2.62 25.00
N SER A 226 -0.49 -3.73 25.70
CA SER A 226 0.57 -4.50 26.36
C SER A 226 1.66 -5.03 25.41
N VAL A 227 1.42 -5.19 24.11
CA VAL A 227 2.52 -5.65 23.22
C VAL A 227 3.64 -4.60 23.11
N PHE A 228 3.35 -3.33 23.40
CA PHE A 228 4.38 -2.28 23.44
C PHE A 228 5.32 -2.41 24.64
N LYS A 229 4.93 -3.14 25.70
CA LYS A 229 5.82 -3.40 26.84
C LYS A 229 7.09 -4.12 26.42
N ILE A 230 7.04 -4.96 25.38
CA ILE A 230 8.23 -5.60 24.82
C ILE A 230 9.21 -4.55 24.25
N VAL A 231 8.72 -3.49 23.62
CA VAL A 231 9.54 -2.35 23.18
C VAL A 231 10.18 -1.66 24.38
N THR A 232 9.41 -1.41 25.44
CA THR A 232 9.91 -0.82 26.69
C THR A 232 10.99 -1.69 27.36
N ALA A 233 10.81 -3.01 27.40
CA ALA A 233 11.81 -3.95 27.92
C ALA A 233 13.10 -3.93 27.09
N ILE A 234 12.98 -3.99 25.75
CA ILE A 234 14.14 -3.92 24.85
C ILE A 234 14.88 -2.60 25.05
N ALA A 235 14.15 -1.49 25.19
CA ALA A 235 14.76 -0.18 25.44
C ALA A 235 15.53 -0.19 26.76
N GLY A 236 14.94 -0.67 27.86
CA GLY A 236 15.57 -0.71 29.17
C GLY A 236 16.78 -1.64 29.25
N LEU A 237 16.69 -2.83 28.67
CA LEU A 237 17.83 -3.76 28.58
C LEU A 237 18.93 -3.18 27.68
N GLY A 238 18.56 -2.61 26.54
CA GLY A 238 19.48 -2.11 25.54
C GLY A 238 20.22 -0.83 25.96
N SER A 239 19.61 0.01 26.80
CA SER A 239 20.26 1.17 27.42
C SER A 239 21.05 0.83 28.69
N GLY A 240 20.94 -0.41 29.20
CA GLY A 240 21.49 -0.80 30.51
C GLY A 240 20.77 -0.18 31.70
N THR A 241 19.54 0.31 31.50
CA THR A 241 18.69 0.87 32.56
C THR A 241 18.14 -0.21 33.48
N ILE A 242 17.87 -1.39 32.93
CA ILE A 242 17.45 -2.57 33.68
C ILE A 242 18.27 -3.79 33.24
N GLU A 243 18.34 -4.77 34.13
CA GLU A 243 18.80 -6.13 33.89
C GLU A 243 17.63 -7.13 34.07
N ARG A 244 17.87 -8.42 33.84
CA ARG A 244 16.83 -9.45 33.91
C ARG A 244 16.20 -9.58 35.30
N ASP A 245 17.01 -9.38 36.33
CA ASP A 245 16.65 -9.51 37.75
C ASP A 245 16.28 -8.18 38.40
N THR A 246 16.28 -7.06 37.65
CA THR A 246 15.88 -5.76 38.18
C THR A 246 14.44 -5.81 38.70
N THR A 247 14.30 -5.51 39.99
CA THR A 247 13.04 -5.34 40.71
C THR A 247 12.87 -3.91 41.19
N PHE A 248 11.64 -3.52 41.52
CA PHE A 248 11.34 -2.22 42.13
C PHE A 248 10.68 -2.45 43.50
N GLU A 249 11.34 -2.04 44.57
CA GLU A 249 10.92 -2.31 45.96
C GLU A 249 9.55 -1.75 46.31
N SER A 250 9.10 -0.69 45.63
CA SER A 250 7.80 -0.05 45.85
C SER A 250 6.63 -0.84 45.24
N GLN A 251 6.90 -1.79 44.33
CA GLN A 251 5.85 -2.57 43.65
C GLN A 251 4.81 -3.18 44.59
N PRO A 252 5.16 -3.85 45.70
CA PRO A 252 4.18 -4.52 46.54
C PRO A 252 3.14 -3.52 47.10
N ALA A 253 3.57 -2.38 47.61
CA ALA A 253 2.66 -1.32 48.07
C ALA A 253 1.83 -0.72 46.93
N GLU A 254 2.42 -0.57 45.74
CA GLU A 254 1.75 -0.04 44.55
C GLU A 254 0.70 -0.99 43.97
N VAL A 255 0.69 -2.28 44.32
CA VAL A 255 -0.40 -3.20 43.92
C VAL A 255 -1.71 -2.76 44.56
N ASP A 256 -1.69 -2.44 45.85
CA ASP A 256 -2.88 -2.03 46.59
C ASP A 256 -3.26 -0.59 46.26
N ASP A 257 -2.29 0.32 46.40
CA ASP A 257 -2.54 1.74 46.24
C ASP A 257 -2.72 2.09 44.76
N GLY A 258 -2.01 1.43 43.86
CA GLY A 258 -1.79 1.87 42.49
C GLY A 258 -0.60 2.83 42.40
N PHE A 259 0.23 2.65 41.38
CA PHE A 259 1.42 3.47 41.15
C PHE A 259 1.04 4.84 40.54
N LEU A 260 1.39 5.93 41.24
CA LEU A 260 1.03 7.28 40.80
C LEU A 260 2.12 7.87 39.89
N VAL A 261 1.76 8.11 38.63
CA VAL A 261 2.64 8.74 37.64
C VAL A 261 1.98 10.00 37.10
N GLN A 262 2.54 11.17 37.45
CA GLN A 262 2.06 12.49 36.99
C GLN A 262 0.54 12.70 37.17
N GLY A 263 0.00 12.25 38.31
CA GLY A 263 -1.43 12.36 38.62
C GLY A 263 -2.32 11.24 38.07
N PHE A 264 -1.77 10.33 37.26
CA PHE A 264 -2.47 9.13 36.80
C PHE A 264 -2.10 7.92 37.66
N ARG A 265 -3.10 7.13 38.06
CA ARG A 265 -2.89 5.95 38.89
C ARG A 265 -2.88 4.69 38.01
N ILE A 266 -1.73 4.04 37.96
CA ILE A 266 -1.47 2.81 37.21
C ILE A 266 -1.72 1.62 38.12
N LYS A 267 -2.48 0.64 37.65
CA LYS A 267 -2.82 -0.58 38.40
C LYS A 267 -2.56 -1.81 37.56
N ASP A 268 -2.21 -2.90 38.22
CA ASP A 268 -2.15 -4.21 37.58
C ASP A 268 -3.56 -4.82 37.52
N GLY A 269 -3.89 -5.44 36.39
CA GLY A 269 -5.17 -6.13 36.20
C GLY A 269 -5.16 -7.59 36.66
N HIS A 270 -3.98 -8.15 36.94
CA HIS A 270 -3.78 -9.60 37.14
C HIS A 270 -2.92 -9.94 38.37
N ARG A 271 -2.54 -8.94 39.18
CA ARG A 271 -1.78 -9.15 40.41
C ARG A 271 -2.69 -8.87 41.60
N GLU A 272 -3.07 -9.94 42.30
CA GLU A 272 -4.15 -9.90 43.29
C GLU A 272 -3.69 -9.57 44.72
N ALA A 273 -2.39 -9.60 45.03
CA ALA A 273 -1.92 -9.42 46.41
C ALA A 273 -0.58 -8.68 46.52
N ALA A 274 -0.55 -7.70 47.43
CA ALA A 274 0.61 -6.90 47.82
C ALA A 274 1.60 -7.63 48.75
N ASP A 275 1.26 -8.81 49.27
CA ASP A 275 2.15 -9.61 50.12
C ASP A 275 3.22 -10.37 49.32
N ARG A 276 3.16 -10.32 47.99
CA ARG A 276 4.14 -10.95 47.10
C ARG A 276 5.38 -10.08 46.91
N PRO A 277 6.57 -10.70 46.78
CA PRO A 277 7.80 -9.96 46.50
C PRO A 277 7.70 -9.14 45.20
N PRO A 278 8.48 -8.06 45.07
CA PRO A 278 8.62 -7.32 43.81
C PRO A 278 8.90 -8.26 42.63
N LEU A 279 8.26 -7.99 41.48
CA LEU A 279 8.51 -8.78 40.28
C LEU A 279 9.77 -8.29 39.58
N ASN A 280 10.55 -9.21 39.04
CA ASN A 280 11.60 -8.91 38.07
C ASN A 280 11.06 -8.84 36.63
N LEU A 281 11.92 -8.56 35.65
CA LEU A 281 11.51 -8.42 34.25
C LEU A 281 10.80 -9.67 33.71
N ILE A 282 11.30 -10.86 34.04
CA ILE A 282 10.78 -12.13 33.54
C ILE A 282 9.36 -12.33 34.06
N GLU A 283 9.18 -12.23 35.38
CA GLU A 283 7.89 -12.41 36.04
C GLU A 283 6.88 -11.33 35.62
N ALA A 284 7.33 -10.07 35.53
CA ALA A 284 6.50 -8.97 35.08
C ALA A 284 6.04 -9.10 33.62
N THR A 285 6.88 -9.68 32.76
CA THR A 285 6.52 -9.97 31.36
C THR A 285 5.47 -11.08 31.30
N GLU A 286 5.64 -12.15 32.09
CA GLU A 286 4.73 -13.30 32.13
C GLU A 286 3.30 -12.89 32.49
N ILE A 287 3.14 -12.02 33.50
CA ILE A 287 1.82 -11.54 33.93
C ILE A 287 1.43 -10.20 33.30
N SER A 288 2.26 -9.65 32.40
CA SER A 288 2.07 -8.34 31.77
C SER A 288 1.78 -7.23 32.80
N SER A 289 2.59 -7.10 33.86
CA SER A 289 2.43 -6.07 34.90
C SER A 289 2.47 -4.65 34.31
N ASN A 290 1.47 -3.83 34.58
CA ASN A 290 1.48 -2.41 34.22
C ASN A 290 2.43 -1.63 35.12
N ILE A 291 2.46 -1.93 36.42
CA ILE A 291 3.26 -1.22 37.42
C ILE A 291 4.76 -1.38 37.11
N TYR A 292 5.23 -2.62 36.89
CA TYR A 292 6.63 -2.86 36.54
C TYR A 292 7.05 -2.07 35.30
N TYR A 293 6.26 -2.18 34.21
CA TYR A 293 6.59 -1.51 32.95
C TYR A 293 6.43 0.01 33.00
N ALA A 294 5.64 0.54 33.94
CA ALA A 294 5.59 1.96 34.22
C ALA A 294 6.89 2.46 34.88
N HIS A 295 7.43 1.71 35.86
CA HIS A 295 8.75 2.00 36.41
C HIS A 295 9.83 1.97 35.33
N VAL A 296 9.89 0.89 34.54
CA VAL A 296 10.86 0.79 33.43
C VAL A 296 10.70 1.96 32.47
N GLY A 297 9.47 2.35 32.12
CA GLY A 297 9.22 3.49 31.23
C GLY A 297 9.71 4.82 31.80
N LEU A 298 9.59 5.03 33.12
CA LEU A 298 10.09 6.23 33.80
C LEU A 298 11.62 6.25 33.86
N GLU A 299 12.25 5.12 34.20
CA GLU A 299 13.71 4.98 34.26
C GLU A 299 14.37 5.11 32.87
N VAL A 300 13.76 4.51 31.84
CA VAL A 300 14.23 4.62 30.45
C VAL A 300 14.10 6.05 29.93
N GLY A 301 12.98 6.70 30.25
CA GLY A 301 12.66 8.05 29.79
C GLY A 301 12.17 8.11 28.33
N GLY A 302 11.37 9.14 28.06
CA GLY A 302 10.70 9.31 26.76
C GLY A 302 11.64 9.38 25.54
N PRO A 303 12.73 10.16 25.55
CA PRO A 303 13.65 10.23 24.41
C PRO A 303 14.29 8.88 24.06
N THR A 304 14.76 8.15 25.06
CA THR A 304 15.37 6.82 24.89
C THR A 304 14.34 5.83 24.35
N LEU A 305 13.12 5.83 24.89
CA LEU A 305 12.04 4.96 24.43
C LEU A 305 11.67 5.22 22.96
N ILE A 306 11.64 6.49 22.53
CA ILE A 306 11.40 6.86 21.13
C ILE A 306 12.53 6.38 20.22
N ASP A 307 13.79 6.55 20.64
CA ASP A 307 14.96 6.08 19.87
C ASP A 307 14.92 4.57 19.67
N TRP A 308 14.68 3.80 20.74
CA TRP A 308 14.56 2.35 20.65
C TRP A 308 13.35 1.89 19.84
N ALA A 309 12.20 2.54 19.99
CA ALA A 309 11.04 2.25 19.15
C ALA A 309 11.35 2.48 17.66
N SER A 310 12.06 3.56 17.34
CA SER A 310 12.52 3.86 15.97
C SER A 310 13.46 2.78 15.42
N ARG A 311 14.42 2.30 16.22
CA ARG A 311 15.31 1.19 15.85
C ARG A 311 14.56 -0.11 15.58
N LEU A 312 13.42 -0.31 16.25
CA LEU A 312 12.52 -1.45 16.03
C LEU A 312 11.50 -1.23 14.90
N GLY A 313 11.63 -0.13 14.14
CA GLY A 313 10.82 0.17 12.96
C GLY A 313 9.58 1.02 13.22
N PHE A 314 9.31 1.45 14.47
CA PHE A 314 8.20 2.37 14.72
C PHE A 314 8.47 3.75 14.12
N GLY A 315 7.46 4.35 13.48
CA GLY A 315 7.61 5.63 12.76
C GLY A 315 8.30 5.50 11.40
N GLY A 316 8.87 4.34 11.08
CA GLY A 316 9.52 4.05 9.81
C GLY A 316 8.55 3.65 8.69
N THR A 317 9.09 3.59 7.48
CA THR A 317 8.44 2.93 6.34
C THR A 317 8.87 1.47 6.31
N ILE A 318 7.93 0.56 6.07
CA ILE A 318 8.22 -0.86 5.92
C ILE A 318 8.45 -1.10 4.42
N PRO A 319 9.62 -1.63 4.00
CA PRO A 319 9.85 -1.96 2.60
C PRO A 319 8.99 -3.17 2.22
N PHE A 320 7.80 -2.90 1.68
CA PHE A 320 6.80 -3.89 1.36
C PHE A 320 6.05 -3.52 0.08
N GLU A 321 5.64 -4.50 -0.71
CA GLU A 321 4.98 -4.29 -1.99
C GLU A 321 3.58 -3.67 -1.84
N LEU A 322 2.91 -3.96 -0.71
CA LEU A 322 1.60 -3.40 -0.41
C LEU A 322 1.74 -2.11 0.41
N PRO A 323 0.80 -1.15 0.26
CA PRO A 323 0.85 0.08 1.03
C PRO A 323 0.78 -0.16 2.54
N THR A 324 1.71 0.43 3.27
CA THR A 324 1.76 0.41 4.74
C THR A 324 1.60 1.81 5.32
N SER A 325 0.79 1.96 6.37
CA SER A 325 0.71 3.19 7.15
C SER A 325 1.83 3.24 8.18
N PRO A 326 2.68 4.28 8.20
CA PRO A 326 3.69 4.43 9.25
C PRO A 326 3.01 4.50 10.62
N SER A 327 3.58 3.82 11.61
CA SER A 327 3.16 3.94 13.00
C SER A 327 3.59 5.29 13.58
N GLN A 328 3.11 5.62 14.78
CA GLN A 328 3.46 6.87 15.44
C GLN A 328 3.75 6.61 16.91
N VAL A 329 4.89 7.10 17.38
CA VAL A 329 5.22 7.17 18.81
C VAL A 329 5.30 8.65 19.18
N THR A 330 4.30 9.13 19.91
CA THR A 330 4.29 10.52 20.40
C THR A 330 4.95 10.58 21.76
N GLY A 331 6.11 11.23 21.85
CA GLY A 331 6.71 11.53 23.14
C GLY A 331 6.35 12.93 23.59
N GLY A 332 5.14 13.13 24.14
CA GLY A 332 4.73 14.27 24.99
C GLY A 332 5.03 15.72 24.53
N ARG A 333 5.71 15.95 23.41
CA ARG A 333 6.01 17.26 22.87
C ARG A 333 4.77 17.68 22.10
N ASN A 334 4.04 18.62 22.70
CA ASN A 334 3.00 19.39 22.03
C ASN A 334 3.41 19.68 20.60
N ARG A 335 2.65 19.14 19.64
CA ARG A 335 2.63 19.69 18.29
C ARG A 335 2.13 21.13 18.43
N ARG A 336 2.99 22.10 18.11
CA ARG A 336 2.52 23.42 17.68
C ARG A 336 1.92 23.29 16.29
#